data_AF-A0A6A4U3B4-F1
#
_entry.id   AF-A0A6A4U3B4-F1
#
_cell.length_a   1.000
_cell.length_b   1.000
_cell.length_c   1.000
_cell.angle_alpha   90.00
_cell.angle_beta   90.00
_cell.angle_gamma   90.00
#
_symmetry.space_group_name_H-M   'P 1'
#
loop_
_entity.id
_entity.type
_entity.pdbx_description
1 polymer ?
#
loop_
_entity_poly.entity_id
_entity_poly.type
_entity_poly.pdbx_seq_one_letter_code
_entity_poly.pdbx_strand_id
1 'polypeptide(L)'
;MHGIADRLQAIQRRNFYQLAAEASHRGRYYHEFTMSVDVTRDSQTGQPPTDDAEEVVTEIFRDLARWLYRQLQAEYDHLTSNEAIEEGIVINEYTFTDTGRRFG
;
A
#
# COMPACT_ATOMS: atom_id res chain seq x y z
N MET A 1 9.99 5.31 -4.89
CA MET A 1 9.53 6.04 -3.69
C MET A 1 9.75 7.53 -3.78
N HIS A 2 10.95 8.03 -4.14
CA HIS A 2 11.22 9.48 -4.26
C HIS A 2 10.22 10.22 -5.18
N GLY A 3 9.90 9.67 -6.37
CA GLY A 3 8.97 10.34 -7.31
C GLY A 3 7.53 10.56 -6.82
N ILE A 4 7.02 9.76 -5.87
CA ILE A 4 5.68 9.95 -5.28
C ILE A 4 5.72 11.12 -4.29
N ALA A 5 6.74 11.13 -3.43
CA ALA A 5 6.95 12.18 -2.44
C ALA A 5 7.21 13.54 -3.11
N ASP A 6 8.04 13.57 -4.17
CA ASP A 6 8.36 14.79 -4.90
C ASP A 6 7.11 15.40 -5.56
N ARG A 7 6.27 14.55 -6.18
CA ARG A 7 4.98 14.98 -6.77
C ARG A 7 4.02 15.52 -5.72
N LEU A 8 3.94 14.86 -4.55
CA LEU A 8 3.11 15.31 -3.43
C LEU A 8 3.60 16.65 -2.87
N GLN A 9 4.91 16.82 -2.72
CA GLN A 9 5.51 18.07 -2.26
C GLN A 9 5.27 19.21 -3.26
N ALA A 10 5.37 18.93 -4.56
CA ALA A 10 5.11 19.91 -5.61
C ALA A 10 3.66 20.42 -5.60
N ILE A 11 2.68 19.53 -5.50
CA ILE A 11 1.26 19.93 -5.46
C ILE A 11 0.89 20.62 -4.14
N GLN A 12 1.45 20.19 -3.02
CA GLN A 12 1.28 20.87 -1.73
C GLN A 12 1.84 22.29 -1.77
N ARG A 13 3.05 22.49 -2.32
CA ARG A 13 3.67 23.83 -2.41
C ARG A 13 2.82 24.80 -3.22
N ARG A 14 2.19 24.34 -4.31
CA ARG A 14 1.27 25.15 -5.14
C ARG A 14 0.00 25.56 -4.40
N ASN A 15 -0.35 24.83 -3.35
CA ASN A 15 -1.51 25.06 -2.49
C ASN A 15 -1.11 25.54 -1.08
N PHE A 16 0.09 26.12 -0.94
CA PHE A 16 0.62 26.65 0.32
C PHE A 16 0.63 25.65 1.49
N TYR A 17 0.77 24.36 1.18
CA TYR A 17 0.75 23.26 2.15
C TYR A 17 -0.58 23.12 2.90
N GLN A 18 -1.69 23.51 2.26
CA GLN A 18 -3.04 23.49 2.84
C GLN A 18 -3.91 22.36 2.30
N LEU A 19 -3.40 21.48 1.42
CA LEU A 19 -4.21 20.36 0.92
C LEU A 19 -4.36 19.28 2.00
N ALA A 20 -5.59 18.82 2.17
CA ALA A 20 -5.92 17.59 2.87
C ALA A 20 -6.60 16.64 1.88
N ALA A 21 -6.31 15.35 2.00
CA ALA A 21 -6.89 14.32 1.14
C ALA A 21 -7.38 13.16 2.00
N GLU A 22 -8.65 12.78 1.81
CA GLU A 22 -9.24 11.60 2.43
C GLU A 22 -9.46 10.55 1.35
N ALA A 23 -8.85 9.37 1.53
CA ALA A 23 -9.05 8.25 0.62
C ALA A 23 -10.02 7.24 1.22
N SER A 24 -11.08 6.94 0.48
CA SER A 24 -12.05 5.91 0.83
C SER A 24 -12.12 4.84 -0.26
N HIS A 25 -12.52 3.64 0.13
CA HIS A 25 -12.74 2.53 -0.78
C HIS A 25 -14.13 1.94 -0.56
N ARG A 26 -14.80 1.55 -1.64
CA ARG A 26 -16.11 0.89 -1.57
C ARG A 26 -16.09 -0.39 -2.40
N GLY A 27 -16.02 -1.54 -1.72
CA GLY A 27 -16.10 -2.85 -2.37
C GLY A 27 -15.31 -3.94 -1.65
N ARG A 28 -15.31 -5.15 -2.21
CA ARG A 28 -14.51 -6.29 -1.70
C ARG A 28 -13.18 -6.49 -2.45
N TYR A 29 -13.00 -5.84 -3.59
CA TYR A 29 -11.82 -5.97 -4.45
C TYR A 29 -11.00 -4.68 -4.44
N TYR A 30 -9.71 -4.80 -4.20
CA TYR A 30 -8.78 -3.68 -4.23
C TYR A 30 -8.13 -3.57 -5.61
N HIS A 31 -8.52 -2.55 -6.36
CA HIS A 31 -7.81 -2.13 -7.58
C HIS A 31 -7.70 -0.60 -7.60
N GLU A 32 -6.68 -0.08 -8.28
CA GLU A 32 -6.32 1.35 -8.31
C GLU A 32 -7.48 2.31 -8.65
N PHE A 33 -8.48 1.86 -9.40
CA PHE A 33 -9.66 2.68 -9.73
C PHE A 33 -10.83 2.58 -8.74
N THR A 34 -10.71 1.80 -7.64
CA THR A 34 -11.76 1.69 -6.62
C THR A 34 -11.62 2.63 -5.43
N MET A 35 -10.55 3.42 -5.39
CA MET A 35 -10.42 4.48 -4.40
C MET A 35 -11.18 5.73 -4.86
N SER A 36 -11.92 6.34 -3.94
CA SER A 36 -12.35 7.73 -4.02
C SER A 36 -11.38 8.55 -3.18
N VAL A 37 -10.91 9.69 -3.71
CA VAL A 37 -10.02 10.58 -2.99
C VAL A 37 -10.64 11.96 -2.97
N ASP A 38 -11.07 12.40 -1.79
CA ASP A 38 -11.68 13.70 -1.56
C ASP A 38 -10.58 14.69 -1.18
N VAL A 39 -10.32 15.67 -2.04
CA VAL A 39 -9.25 16.67 -1.86
C VAL A 39 -9.85 18.00 -1.46
N THR A 40 -9.41 18.51 -0.32
CA THR A 40 -9.85 19.78 0.24
C THR A 40 -8.67 20.69 0.52
N ARG A 41 -8.94 22.00 0.66
CA ARG A 41 -7.93 22.99 1.02
C ARG A 41 -8.36 23.75 2.27
N ASP A 42 -7.55 23.70 3.32
CA ASP A 42 -7.78 24.43 4.56
C ASP A 42 -7.34 25.90 4.40
N SER A 43 -8.15 26.66 3.68
CA SER A 43 -7.94 28.09 3.45
C SER A 43 -8.82 28.94 4.36
N GLN A 44 -8.19 29.87 5.08
CA GLN A 44 -8.90 30.87 5.91
C GLN A 44 -9.87 31.74 5.10
N THR A 45 -9.64 31.87 3.79
CA THR A 45 -10.48 32.67 2.88
C THR A 45 -11.47 31.81 2.08
N GLY A 46 -11.55 30.50 2.36
CA GLY A 46 -12.41 29.57 1.63
C GLY A 46 -11.96 29.30 0.19
N GLN A 47 -10.70 29.59 -0.13
CA GLN A 47 -10.17 29.29 -1.47
C GLN A 47 -10.17 27.78 -1.72
N PRO A 48 -10.70 27.32 -2.86
CA PRO A 48 -10.64 25.92 -3.24
C PRO A 48 -9.18 25.48 -3.52
N PRO A 49 -8.93 24.16 -3.61
CA PRO A 49 -7.72 23.61 -4.21
C PRO A 49 -7.47 24.18 -5.62
N THR A 50 -6.23 24.07 -6.12
CA THR A 50 -5.96 24.33 -7.55
C THR A 50 -6.75 23.36 -8.43
N ASP A 51 -7.13 23.78 -9.64
CA ASP A 51 -8.02 23.03 -10.54
C ASP A 51 -7.56 21.57 -10.81
N ASP A 52 -6.25 21.34 -10.82
CA ASP A 52 -5.63 20.04 -11.06
C ASP A 52 -5.30 19.25 -9.77
N ALA A 53 -5.55 19.82 -8.59
CA ALA A 53 -5.14 19.22 -7.33
C ALA A 53 -5.82 17.86 -7.09
N GLU A 54 -7.11 17.76 -7.38
CA GLU A 54 -7.87 16.54 -7.20
C GLU A 54 -7.34 15.39 -8.06
N GLU A 55 -7.13 15.63 -9.35
CA GLU A 55 -6.59 14.66 -10.30
C GLU A 55 -5.16 14.24 -9.90
N VAL A 56 -4.28 15.21 -9.64
CA VAL A 56 -2.88 14.95 -9.31
C VAL A 56 -2.74 14.16 -8.00
N VAL A 57 -3.49 14.53 -6.97
CA VAL A 57 -3.45 13.83 -5.67
C VAL A 57 -4.06 12.44 -5.79
N THR A 58 -5.14 12.26 -6.56
CA THR A 58 -5.71 10.94 -6.83
C THR A 58 -4.68 10.02 -7.50
N GLU A 59 -3.97 10.48 -8.52
CA GLU A 59 -2.94 9.68 -9.19
C GLU A 59 -1.76 9.35 -8.25
N ILE A 60 -1.36 10.28 -7.39
CA ILE A 60 -0.33 10.02 -6.36
C ILE A 60 -0.78 8.91 -5.40
N PHE A 61 -2.04 8.93 -4.96
CA PHE A 61 -2.60 7.90 -4.09
C PHE A 61 -2.71 6.54 -4.79
N ARG A 62 -3.05 6.52 -6.08
CA ARG A 62 -3.05 5.30 -6.91
C ARG A 62 -1.66 4.70 -7.03
N ASP A 63 -0.66 5.53 -7.32
CA ASP A 63 0.74 5.08 -7.41
C ASP A 63 1.25 4.57 -6.06
N LEU A 64 0.88 5.24 -4.96
CA LEU A 64 1.19 4.80 -3.60
C LEU A 64 0.54 3.44 -3.28
N ALA A 65 -0.75 3.28 -3.56
CA ALA A 65 -1.46 2.01 -3.36
C ALA A 65 -0.81 0.89 -4.17
N ARG A 66 -0.48 1.13 -5.44
CA ARG A 66 0.19 0.14 -6.30
C ARG A 66 1.55 -0.26 -5.75
N TRP A 67 2.31 0.69 -5.21
CA TRP A 67 3.58 0.40 -4.55
C TRP A 67 3.38 -0.43 -3.27
N LEU A 68 2.43 -0.06 -2.40
CA LEU A 68 2.11 -0.79 -1.18
C LEU A 68 1.68 -2.24 -1.45
N TYR A 69 0.80 -2.45 -2.45
CA TYR A 69 0.36 -3.80 -2.82
C TYR A 69 1.51 -4.67 -3.34
N ARG A 70 2.41 -4.11 -4.16
CA ARG A 70 3.59 -4.85 -4.62
C ARG A 70 4.53 -5.21 -3.48
N GLN A 71 4.71 -4.31 -2.52
CA GLN A 71 5.55 -4.57 -1.35
C GLN A 71 4.94 -5.69 -0.49
N LEU A 72 3.63 -5.64 -0.23
CA LEU A 72 2.91 -6.68 0.50
C LEU A 72 2.96 -8.04 -0.21
N GLN A 73 2.79 -8.04 -1.54
CA GLN A 73 2.90 -9.27 -2.33
C GLN A 73 4.31 -9.85 -2.28
N ALA A 74 5.35 -9.02 -2.42
CA ALA A 74 6.73 -9.48 -2.33
C ALA A 74 7.07 -10.04 -0.94
N GLU A 75 6.52 -9.45 0.13
CA GLU A 75 6.64 -9.97 1.49
C GLU A 75 5.92 -11.31 1.66
N TYR A 76 4.69 -11.42 1.15
CA TYR A 76 3.95 -12.68 1.14
C TYR A 76 4.67 -13.77 0.34
N ASP A 77 5.18 -13.44 -0.84
CA ASP A 77 5.95 -14.34 -1.68
C ASP A 77 7.26 -14.73 -0.99
N HIS A 78 7.94 -13.84 -0.27
CA HIS A 78 9.12 -14.19 0.51
C HIS A 78 8.80 -15.16 1.66
N LEU A 79 7.71 -14.92 2.38
CA LEU A 79 7.24 -15.78 3.48
C LEU A 79 6.68 -17.14 2.99
N THR A 80 6.26 -17.23 1.73
CA THR A 80 5.61 -18.41 1.14
C THR A 80 6.49 -19.13 0.10
N SER A 81 7.56 -18.49 -0.38
CA SER A 81 8.56 -19.07 -1.27
C SER A 81 9.41 -20.07 -0.49
N ASN A 82 9.69 -21.21 -1.12
CA ASN A 82 10.18 -22.45 -0.53
C ASN A 82 11.52 -22.40 0.24
N GLU A 83 12.20 -21.25 0.35
CA GLU A 83 13.39 -21.10 1.22
C GLU A 83 13.03 -20.82 2.69
N ALA A 84 11.78 -20.44 3.00
CA ALA A 84 11.28 -20.36 4.37
C ALA A 84 10.54 -21.64 4.84
N ILE A 85 10.42 -22.66 3.98
CA ILE A 85 9.90 -23.99 4.36
C ILE A 85 11.03 -24.97 4.72
N GLU A 86 12.28 -24.72 4.32
CA GLU A 86 13.41 -25.58 4.73
C GLU A 86 13.99 -25.26 6.13
N GLU A 87 13.77 -24.08 6.72
CA GLU A 87 14.24 -23.81 8.10
C GLU A 87 13.21 -24.12 9.21
N GLY A 88 11.93 -24.36 8.85
CA GLY A 88 10.91 -24.79 9.80
C GLY A 88 10.93 -26.29 10.13
N ILE A 89 11.54 -27.11 9.26
CA ILE A 89 11.61 -28.58 9.41
C ILE A 89 12.96 -29.04 9.97
N VAL A 90 14.04 -28.26 9.82
CA VAL A 90 15.36 -28.64 10.36
C VAL A 90 15.52 -28.31 11.86
N ILE A 91 14.67 -27.44 12.43
CA ILE A 91 14.73 -27.13 13.88
C ILE A 91 13.96 -28.13 14.75
N ASN A 92 12.97 -28.83 14.20
CA ASN A 92 12.25 -29.85 14.96
C ASN A 92 12.46 -31.21 14.29
N GLU A 93 13.45 -31.97 14.79
CA GLU A 93 13.74 -33.37 14.51
C GLU A 93 12.49 -34.28 14.65
N TYR A 94 11.51 -34.15 13.77
CA TYR A 94 10.36 -35.05 13.73
C TYR A 94 10.47 -35.94 12.50
N THR A 95 11.18 -37.05 12.67
CA THR A 95 11.12 -38.17 11.75
C THR A 95 9.79 -38.90 11.94
N PHE A 96 8.91 -38.86 10.94
CA PHE A 96 7.70 -39.70 10.89
C PHE A 96 8.01 -40.99 10.12
N THR A 97 7.47 -42.12 10.55
CA THR A 97 7.56 -43.39 9.81
C THR A 97 6.50 -43.46 8.70
N ASP A 98 6.70 -44.35 7.73
CA ASP A 98 5.86 -44.55 6.52
C ASP A 98 4.37 -44.88 6.81
N THR A 99 3.98 -45.03 8.07
CA THR A 99 2.57 -45.22 8.50
C THR A 99 2.03 -44.09 9.39
N GLY A 100 2.75 -42.98 9.53
CA GLY A 100 2.26 -41.75 10.17
C GLY A 100 2.06 -41.84 11.70
N ARG A 101 2.78 -42.72 12.40
CA ARG A 101 2.78 -42.74 13.88
C ARG A 101 4.08 -42.17 14.45
N ARG A 102 3.93 -41.33 15.50
CA ARG A 102 5.03 -40.73 16.27
C ARG A 102 5.64 -41.75 17.22
N PHE A 103 6.97 -41.76 17.35
CA PHE A 103 7.65 -42.41 18.47
C PHE A 103 7.53 -41.53 19.71
N GLY A 104 7.35 -42.16 20.87
CA GLY A 104 7.61 -41.55 22.17
C GLY A 104 9.01 -41.88 22.64
#